data_AF-V9IEX8-F1
#
_entry.id   AF-V9IEX8-F1
#
_cell.length_a   1.000
_cell.length_b   1.000
_cell.length_c   1.000
_cell.angle_alpha   90.00
_cell.angle_beta   90.00
_cell.angle_gamma   90.00
#
_symmetry.space_group_name_H-M   'P 1'
#
loop_
_entity.id
_entity.type
_entity.pdbx_description
1 polymer ?
#
loop_
_entity_poly.entity_id
_entity_poly.type
_entity_poly.pdbx_seq_one_letter_code
_entity_poly.pdbx_strand_id
1 'polypeptide(L)'
;MGDKWLVSCLGVLHLSKGLFYRVVPADQGFGNSGEPPGSPTAEYAGVFRFRLWWCGAWVEVLVDDRLPAIHGRLAFVQSRHSDQFWPALLEKAYAKLHGSYEALKYGTLLDGLSDLTGGITESIAIRQDPTACGRVLAKLLDMTSLITCTVNNNQQQIRASTEKLANGIQMGINYRLYAIERVETFNGEAVQLVKLRNPLGPW
;
A
#
# COMPACT_ATOMS: atom_id res chain seq x y z
N MET A 1 -4.72 12.14 -11.05
CA MET A 1 -4.14 12.68 -9.81
C MET A 1 -4.54 11.71 -8.72
N GLY A 2 -3.68 10.79 -8.30
CA GLY A 2 -3.89 10.02 -7.08
C GLY A 2 -2.65 10.24 -6.23
N ASP A 3 -2.79 10.38 -4.92
CA ASP A 3 -1.65 10.63 -4.06
C ASP A 3 -0.69 9.44 -4.13
N LYS A 4 0.52 9.68 -4.66
CA LYS A 4 1.51 8.62 -4.94
C LYS A 4 1.84 7.81 -3.69
N TRP A 5 1.88 8.48 -2.54
CA TRP A 5 2.12 7.84 -1.24
C TRP A 5 0.99 6.86 -0.90
N LEU A 6 -0.27 7.25 -1.09
CA LEU A 6 -1.44 6.44 -0.77
C LEU A 6 -1.51 5.23 -1.68
N VAL A 7 -1.37 5.44 -3.00
CA VAL A 7 -1.32 4.37 -4.00
C VAL A 7 -0.24 3.33 -3.64
N SER A 8 0.91 3.80 -3.16
CA SER A 8 1.97 2.91 -2.69
C SER A 8 1.54 2.08 -1.47
N CYS A 9 0.89 2.68 -0.48
CA CYS A 9 0.38 1.97 0.70
C CYS A 9 -0.73 0.96 0.35
N LEU A 10 -1.64 1.31 -0.57
CA LEU A 10 -2.68 0.40 -1.07
C LEU A 10 -2.08 -0.84 -1.75
N GLY A 11 -1.01 -0.65 -2.54
CA GLY A 11 -0.33 -1.79 -3.15
C GLY A 11 0.38 -2.68 -2.12
N VAL A 12 0.97 -2.10 -1.07
CA VAL A 12 1.55 -2.87 0.05
C VAL A 12 0.47 -3.65 0.81
N LEU A 13 -0.69 -3.04 1.04
CA LEU A 13 -1.84 -3.70 1.65
C LEU A 13 -2.29 -4.91 0.80
N HIS A 14 -2.42 -4.75 -0.52
CA HIS A 14 -2.79 -5.83 -1.43
C HIS A 14 -1.79 -7.01 -1.41
N LEU A 15 -0.50 -6.72 -1.27
CA LEU A 15 0.56 -7.72 -1.11
C LEU A 15 0.53 -8.43 0.26
N SER A 16 -0.33 -8.01 1.18
CA SER A 16 -0.46 -8.49 2.55
C SER A 16 -1.83 -9.15 2.78
N LYS A 17 -2.12 -10.30 2.14
CA LYS A 17 -3.48 -10.87 2.05
C LYS A 17 -4.24 -10.99 3.38
N GLY A 18 -3.58 -11.42 4.46
CA GLY A 18 -4.22 -11.52 5.78
C GLY A 18 -4.73 -10.16 6.31
N LEU A 19 -3.97 -9.10 6.07
CA LEU A 19 -4.36 -7.73 6.44
C LEU A 19 -5.32 -7.10 5.43
N PHE A 20 -5.14 -7.42 4.14
CA PHE A 20 -6.00 -6.91 3.07
C PHE A 20 -7.48 -7.12 3.39
N TYR A 21 -7.88 -8.34 3.75
CA TYR A 21 -9.28 -8.66 4.04
C TYR A 21 -9.79 -8.08 5.37
N ARG A 22 -8.89 -7.62 6.24
CA ARG A 22 -9.28 -6.84 7.42
C ARG A 22 -9.75 -5.44 7.00
N VAL A 23 -9.03 -4.80 6.09
CA VAL A 23 -9.32 -3.44 5.61
C VAL A 23 -10.40 -3.42 4.53
N VAL A 24 -10.34 -4.37 3.60
CA VAL A 24 -11.24 -4.54 2.45
C VAL A 24 -11.97 -5.86 2.62
N PRO A 25 -13.12 -5.88 3.31
CA PRO A 25 -13.87 -7.10 3.50
C PRO A 25 -14.24 -7.77 2.17
N ALA A 26 -14.18 -9.09 2.11
CA ALA A 26 -14.43 -9.88 0.89
C ALA A 26 -15.93 -10.09 0.62
N ASP A 27 -16.78 -9.78 1.58
CA ASP A 27 -18.23 -9.98 1.58
C ASP A 27 -19.00 -8.79 0.99
N GLN A 28 -18.38 -8.06 0.05
CA GLN A 28 -18.99 -6.95 -0.67
C GLN A 28 -18.66 -7.02 -2.16
N GLY A 29 -19.59 -6.61 -3.01
CA GLY A 29 -19.45 -6.66 -4.46
C GLY A 29 -20.56 -5.90 -5.17
N PHE A 30 -20.52 -5.90 -6.50
CA PHE A 30 -21.50 -5.20 -7.34
C PHE A 30 -22.74 -6.04 -7.68
N GLY A 31 -22.97 -7.15 -6.96
CA GLY A 31 -24.04 -8.08 -7.29
C GLY A 31 -23.66 -8.96 -8.47
N ASN A 32 -23.84 -10.27 -8.32
CA ASN A 32 -23.78 -11.21 -9.45
C ASN A 32 -25.08 -12.01 -9.48
N SER A 33 -25.72 -12.09 -10.64
CA SER A 33 -26.95 -12.87 -10.86
C SER A 33 -26.78 -14.39 -10.70
N GLY A 34 -25.56 -14.88 -10.47
CA GLY A 34 -25.23 -16.29 -10.26
C GLY A 34 -24.80 -16.66 -8.83
N GLU A 35 -24.79 -15.71 -7.89
CA GLU A 35 -24.49 -16.00 -6.49
C GLU A 35 -25.67 -16.71 -5.82
N PRO A 36 -25.42 -17.67 -4.90
CA PRO A 36 -26.49 -18.36 -4.21
C PRO A 36 -27.33 -17.38 -3.36
N PRO A 37 -28.64 -17.64 -3.19
CA PRO A 37 -29.50 -16.84 -2.31
C PRO A 37 -28.90 -16.72 -0.91
N GLY A 38 -28.83 -15.50 -0.37
CA GLY A 38 -28.23 -15.22 0.93
C GLY A 38 -26.70 -15.00 0.92
N SER A 39 -26.06 -15.00 -0.26
CA SER A 39 -24.67 -14.52 -0.37
C SER A 39 -24.60 -13.03 -0.01
N PRO A 40 -23.64 -12.60 0.81
CA PRO A 40 -23.49 -11.19 1.20
C PRO A 40 -23.13 -10.27 0.02
N THR A 41 -22.72 -10.83 -1.12
CA THR A 41 -22.46 -10.11 -2.36
C THR A 41 -23.63 -10.13 -3.35
N ALA A 42 -24.72 -10.84 -3.06
CA ALA A 42 -25.85 -11.02 -3.97
C ALA A 42 -26.74 -9.77 -4.08
N GLU A 43 -26.87 -8.99 -3.02
CA GLU A 43 -27.68 -7.77 -2.99
C GLU A 43 -26.80 -6.53 -3.02
N TYR A 44 -26.64 -5.95 -4.21
CA TYR A 44 -25.93 -4.70 -4.38
C TYR A 44 -26.86 -3.51 -4.15
N ALA A 45 -26.49 -2.65 -3.19
CA ALA A 45 -27.24 -1.45 -2.81
C ALA A 45 -26.42 -0.15 -2.99
N GLY A 46 -25.31 -0.19 -3.72
CA GLY A 46 -24.45 0.99 -3.93
C GLY A 46 -23.67 1.45 -2.70
N VAL A 47 -23.51 0.59 -1.69
CA VAL A 47 -22.79 0.88 -0.44
C VAL A 47 -21.65 -0.12 -0.22
N PHE A 48 -20.50 0.39 0.21
CA PHE A 48 -19.30 -0.38 0.50
C PHE A 48 -18.76 0.00 1.88
N ARG A 49 -18.09 -0.95 2.53
CA ARG A 49 -17.50 -0.81 3.86
C ARG A 49 -16.00 -1.07 3.82
N PHE A 50 -15.27 -0.28 4.58
CA PHE A 50 -13.84 -0.44 4.81
C PHE A 50 -13.54 -0.32 6.29
N ARG A 51 -12.49 -0.98 6.76
CA ARG A 51 -12.03 -0.84 8.14
C ARG A 51 -10.67 -0.15 8.14
N LEU A 52 -10.60 1.00 8.78
CA LEU A 52 -9.38 1.80 8.91
C LEU A 52 -8.99 1.89 10.37
N TRP A 53 -7.70 1.87 10.66
CA TRP A 53 -7.21 2.14 11.99
C TRP A 53 -7.20 3.65 12.24
N TRP A 54 -7.85 4.08 13.31
CA TRP A 54 -7.99 5.49 13.65
C TRP A 54 -7.96 5.66 15.17
N CYS A 55 -7.05 6.51 15.66
CA CYS A 55 -6.91 6.83 17.08
C CYS A 55 -6.92 5.61 18.03
N GLY A 56 -6.27 4.50 17.63
CA GLY A 56 -6.15 3.31 18.46
C GLY A 56 -7.29 2.29 18.32
N ALA A 57 -8.20 2.46 17.37
CA ALA A 57 -9.30 1.51 17.13
C ALA A 57 -9.53 1.27 15.63
N TRP A 58 -10.09 0.09 15.30
CA TRP A 58 -10.60 -0.18 13.95
C TRP A 58 -11.97 0.47 13.79
N VAL A 59 -12.08 1.42 12.88
CA VAL A 59 -13.31 2.14 12.55
C VAL A 59 -13.83 1.64 11.21
N GLU A 60 -15.11 1.27 11.18
CA GLU A 60 -15.79 0.94 9.93
C GLU A 60 -16.29 2.21 9.25
N VAL A 61 -15.91 2.40 7.99
CA VAL A 61 -16.26 3.56 7.18
C VAL A 61 -17.11 3.10 6.00
N LEU A 62 -18.38 3.50 6.00
CA LEU A 62 -19.30 3.27 4.89
C LEU A 62 -19.19 4.37 3.86
N VAL A 63 -19.15 4.01 2.59
CA VAL A 63 -19.18 4.93 1.45
C VAL A 63 -20.14 4.44 0.39
N ASP A 64 -20.84 5.37 -0.27
CA ASP A 64 -21.47 5.06 -1.55
C ASP A 64 -20.42 4.92 -2.66
N ASP A 65 -20.80 4.41 -3.83
CA ASP A 65 -19.88 4.18 -4.95
C ASP A 65 -19.84 5.29 -6.01
N ARG A 66 -20.44 6.45 -5.73
CA ARG A 66 -20.29 7.63 -6.59
C ARG A 66 -18.87 8.17 -6.47
N LEU A 67 -18.05 7.91 -7.48
CA LEU A 67 -16.65 8.35 -7.52
C LEU A 67 -16.50 9.61 -8.40
N PRO A 68 -15.67 10.58 -8.00
CA PRO A 68 -15.37 11.74 -8.83
C PRO A 68 -14.76 11.31 -10.18
N ALA A 69 -15.34 11.79 -11.28
CA ALA A 69 -14.92 11.46 -12.63
C ALA A 69 -14.88 12.69 -13.54
N ILE A 70 -13.91 12.71 -14.46
CA ILE A 70 -13.73 13.75 -15.48
C ILE A 70 -13.68 13.04 -16.84
N HIS A 71 -14.59 13.41 -17.74
CA HIS A 71 -14.72 12.79 -19.07
C HIS A 71 -14.81 11.24 -19.02
N GLY A 72 -15.60 10.71 -18.08
CA GLY A 72 -15.82 9.26 -17.94
C GLY A 72 -14.63 8.47 -17.35
N ARG A 73 -13.59 9.15 -16.86
CA ARG A 73 -12.47 8.53 -16.14
C ARG A 73 -12.42 9.00 -14.71
N LEU A 74 -12.05 8.13 -13.78
CA LEU A 74 -11.90 8.51 -12.37
C LEU A 74 -10.85 9.62 -12.24
N ALA A 75 -11.18 10.65 -11.47
CA ALA A 75 -10.27 11.79 -11.24
C ALA A 75 -9.07 11.38 -10.37
N PHE A 76 -9.31 10.44 -9.45
CA PHE A 76 -8.38 9.97 -8.44
C PHE A 76 -7.80 8.57 -8.71
N VAL A 77 -7.64 7.73 -7.68
CA VAL A 77 -7.09 6.38 -7.84
C VAL A 77 -7.93 5.59 -8.83
N GLN A 78 -7.26 4.97 -9.80
CA GLN A 78 -7.88 4.11 -10.80
C GLN A 78 -6.97 2.91 -11.10
N SER A 79 -7.53 1.71 -11.11
CA SER A 79 -6.81 0.55 -11.64
C SER A 79 -6.64 0.67 -13.15
N ARG A 80 -5.42 0.46 -13.65
CA ARG A 80 -5.10 0.60 -15.09
C ARG A 80 -5.50 -0.61 -15.94
N HIS A 81 -5.65 -1.78 -15.33
CA HIS A 81 -5.71 -3.06 -16.05
C HIS A 81 -6.83 -3.99 -15.57
N SER A 82 -7.77 -3.49 -14.78
CA SER A 82 -8.84 -4.31 -14.22
C SER A 82 -10.07 -3.47 -13.87
N ASP A 83 -11.25 -4.08 -13.95
CA ASP A 83 -12.51 -3.53 -13.43
C ASP A 83 -12.60 -3.60 -11.89
N GLN A 84 -11.48 -3.38 -11.20
CA GLN A 84 -11.40 -3.37 -9.75
C GLN A 84 -11.57 -1.94 -9.23
N PHE A 85 -12.64 -1.73 -8.48
CA PHE A 85 -12.99 -0.44 -7.89
C PHE A 85 -12.59 -0.30 -6.42
N TRP A 86 -12.18 -1.39 -5.75
CA TRP A 86 -11.78 -1.35 -4.34
C TRP A 86 -10.72 -0.29 -4.02
N PRO A 87 -9.69 0.00 -4.86
CA PRO A 87 -8.71 1.02 -4.51
C PRO A 87 -9.32 2.43 -4.48
N ALA A 88 -10.21 2.74 -5.43
CA ALA A 88 -10.88 4.02 -5.54
C ALA A 88 -11.92 4.23 -4.42
N LEU A 89 -12.65 3.17 -4.09
CA LEU A 89 -13.62 3.18 -2.99
C LEU A 89 -12.92 3.27 -1.63
N LEU A 90 -11.77 2.59 -1.44
CA LEU A 90 -10.97 2.70 -0.23
C LEU A 90 -10.35 4.10 -0.10
N GLU A 91 -9.84 4.69 -1.19
CA GLU A 91 -9.41 6.09 -1.18
C GLU A 91 -10.55 7.03 -0.77
N LYS A 92 -11.77 6.81 -1.25
CA LYS A 92 -12.95 7.58 -0.82
C LYS A 92 -13.25 7.42 0.67
N ALA A 93 -13.19 6.21 1.20
CA ALA A 93 -13.39 5.95 2.63
C ALA A 93 -12.31 6.63 3.48
N TYR A 94 -11.06 6.60 3.02
CA TYR A 94 -9.94 7.27 3.65
C TYR A 94 -10.10 8.80 3.61
N ALA A 95 -10.48 9.36 2.46
CA ALA A 95 -10.83 10.78 2.32
C ALA A 95 -11.98 11.20 3.25
N LYS A 96 -13.01 10.36 3.39
CA LYS A 96 -14.14 10.60 4.30
C LYS A 96 -13.66 10.67 5.76
N LEU A 97 -12.78 9.77 6.17
CA LEU A 97 -12.23 9.74 7.53
C LEU A 97 -11.35 10.98 7.82
N HIS A 98 -10.59 11.43 6.82
CA HIS A 98 -9.75 12.64 6.88
C HIS A 98 -10.49 13.94 6.55
N GLY A 99 -11.80 13.86 6.26
CA GLY A 99 -12.69 15.00 6.02
C GLY A 99 -12.83 15.45 4.55
N SER A 100 -11.83 15.22 3.69
CA SER A 100 -11.94 15.49 2.25
C SER A 100 -10.86 14.77 1.43
N TYR A 101 -11.03 14.69 0.11
CA TYR A 101 -9.96 14.24 -0.81
C TYR A 101 -8.75 15.18 -0.77
N GLU A 102 -8.96 16.48 -0.54
CA GLU A 102 -7.85 17.45 -0.48
C GLU A 102 -6.95 17.25 0.74
N ALA A 103 -7.51 16.78 1.86
CA ALA A 103 -6.74 16.48 3.06
C ALA A 103 -5.67 15.41 2.82
N LEU A 104 -5.85 14.53 1.84
CA LEU A 104 -4.92 13.42 1.54
C LEU A 104 -3.58 13.88 0.95
N LYS A 105 -3.51 15.12 0.43
CA LYS A 105 -2.27 15.71 -0.10
C LYS A 105 -1.16 15.83 0.95
N TYR A 106 -1.51 15.82 2.24
CA TYR A 106 -0.58 16.02 3.35
C TYR A 106 -0.16 14.72 4.04
N GLY A 107 -0.64 13.57 3.57
CA GLY A 107 -0.30 12.27 4.16
C GLY A 107 1.12 11.81 3.86
N THR A 108 1.63 10.90 4.70
CA THR A 108 2.94 10.28 4.53
C THR A 108 2.83 8.76 4.34
N LEU A 109 3.90 8.14 3.83
CA LEU A 109 3.96 6.68 3.69
C LEU A 109 3.81 5.96 5.05
N LEU A 110 4.33 6.55 6.13
CA LEU A 110 4.26 5.97 7.46
C LEU A 110 2.83 6.03 8.01
N ASP A 111 2.19 7.20 7.93
CA ASP A 111 0.80 7.36 8.39
C ASP A 111 -0.13 6.41 7.63
N GLY A 112 0.02 6.34 6.31
CA GLY A 112 -0.77 5.42 5.48
C GLY A 112 -0.57 3.95 5.85
N LEU A 113 0.65 3.53 6.16
CA LEU A 113 0.89 2.16 6.60
C LEU A 113 0.31 1.94 7.99
N SER A 114 0.41 2.90 8.92
CA SER A 114 -0.19 2.76 10.26
C SER A 114 -1.71 2.64 10.17
N ASP A 115 -2.37 3.53 9.43
CA ASP A 115 -3.83 3.55 9.28
C ASP A 115 -4.39 2.30 8.58
N LEU A 116 -3.63 1.71 7.64
CA LEU A 116 -4.05 0.50 6.93
C LEU A 116 -3.67 -0.80 7.65
N THR A 117 -2.73 -0.76 8.60
CA THR A 117 -2.22 -1.97 9.29
C THR A 117 -2.67 -2.07 10.74
N GLY A 118 -2.98 -0.93 11.38
CA GLY A 118 -3.09 -0.82 12.82
C GLY A 118 -1.77 -1.01 13.58
N GLY A 119 -0.64 -1.05 12.87
CA GLY A 119 0.69 -1.23 13.42
C GLY A 119 1.39 0.08 13.75
N ILE A 120 2.44 -0.03 14.57
CA ILE A 120 3.37 1.05 14.84
C ILE A 120 4.41 1.07 13.70
N THR A 121 4.64 2.24 13.11
CA THR A 121 5.58 2.40 12.00
C THR A 121 6.86 3.06 12.48
N GLU A 122 7.99 2.44 12.17
CA GLU A 122 9.33 2.96 12.47
C GLU A 122 10.17 3.01 11.17
N SER A 123 11.18 3.87 11.16
CA SER A 123 12.09 4.01 10.01
C SER A 123 13.53 3.84 10.45
N ILE A 124 14.29 3.02 9.71
CA ILE A 124 15.69 2.71 9.98
C ILE A 124 16.54 3.19 8.79
N ALA A 125 17.52 4.04 9.07
CA ALA A 125 18.45 4.52 8.05
C ALA A 125 19.50 3.44 7.69
N ILE A 126 19.36 2.84 6.51
CA ILE A 126 20.20 1.71 6.05
C ILE A 126 21.70 2.06 5.97
N ARG A 127 22.05 3.33 5.68
CA ARG A 127 23.43 3.74 5.34
C ARG A 127 24.40 3.75 6.52
N GLN A 128 23.92 3.70 7.75
CA GLN A 128 24.78 3.84 8.93
C GLN A 128 25.53 2.54 9.26
N ASP A 129 24.84 1.40 9.19
CA ASP A 129 25.45 0.06 9.39
C ASP A 129 24.64 -1.00 8.61
N PRO A 130 25.04 -1.33 7.36
CA PRO A 130 24.31 -2.28 6.53
C PRO A 130 24.25 -3.69 7.12
N THR A 131 25.30 -4.13 7.82
CA THR A 131 25.38 -5.49 8.37
C THR A 131 24.50 -5.64 9.60
N ALA A 132 24.54 -4.67 10.53
CA ALA A 132 23.61 -4.67 11.66
C ALA A 132 22.17 -4.49 11.20
N CYS A 133 21.92 -3.60 10.22
CA CYS A 133 20.60 -3.41 9.63
C CYS A 133 20.07 -4.73 9.03
N GLY A 134 20.88 -5.45 8.25
CA GLY A 134 20.51 -6.75 7.69
C GLY A 134 20.11 -7.77 8.76
N ARG A 135 20.80 -7.80 9.91
CA ARG A 135 20.45 -8.67 11.05
C ARG A 135 19.13 -8.28 11.71
N VAL A 136 18.88 -6.99 11.89
CA VAL A 136 17.62 -6.47 12.46
C VAL A 136 16.45 -6.80 11.54
N LEU A 137 16.60 -6.52 10.24
CA LEU A 137 15.58 -6.81 9.24
C LEU A 137 15.26 -8.31 9.16
N ALA A 138 16.27 -9.19 9.21
CA ALA A 138 16.05 -10.63 9.25
C ALA A 138 15.19 -11.04 10.46
N LYS A 139 15.51 -10.56 11.67
CA LYS A 139 14.70 -10.82 12.86
C LYS A 139 13.27 -10.28 12.75
N LEU A 140 13.08 -9.12 12.13
CA LEU A 140 11.75 -8.53 11.93
C LEU A 140 10.90 -9.35 10.95
N LEU A 141 11.53 -9.99 9.94
CA LEU A 141 10.84 -10.88 9.00
C LEU A 141 10.39 -12.20 9.62
N ASP A 142 11.08 -12.68 10.66
CA ASP A 142 10.68 -13.86 11.43
C ASP A 142 9.44 -13.59 12.31
N MET A 143 9.07 -12.31 12.48
CA MET A 143 7.90 -11.85 13.23
C MET A 143 6.75 -11.50 12.29
N THR A 144 5.62 -11.08 12.84
CA THR A 144 4.46 -10.60 12.07
C THR A 144 4.64 -9.18 11.51
N SER A 145 5.89 -8.71 11.38
CA SER A 145 6.19 -7.34 10.96
C SER A 145 6.04 -7.17 9.47
N LEU A 146 5.57 -6.00 9.05
CA LEU A 146 5.55 -5.59 7.66
C LEU A 146 6.75 -4.68 7.40
N ILE A 147 7.66 -5.12 6.53
CA ILE A 147 8.85 -4.34 6.18
C ILE A 147 8.71 -3.74 4.79
N THR A 148 8.87 -2.42 4.70
CA THR A 148 9.01 -1.72 3.43
C THR A 148 10.33 -0.99 3.36
N CYS A 149 10.80 -0.78 2.12
CA CYS A 149 12.00 0.00 1.83
C CYS A 149 11.63 1.13 0.88
N THR A 150 12.14 2.33 1.14
CA THR A 150 11.88 3.51 0.33
C THR A 150 13.19 4.17 -0.04
N VAL A 151 13.28 4.72 -1.25
CA VAL A 151 14.37 5.62 -1.62
C VAL A 151 13.81 7.04 -1.69
N ASN A 152 14.35 7.91 -0.85
CA ASN A 152 14.02 9.33 -0.82
C ASN A 152 15.21 10.16 -1.27
N ASN A 153 14.95 11.32 -1.89
CA ASN A 153 16.01 12.26 -2.22
C ASN A 153 16.32 13.08 -0.96
N ASN A 154 17.57 13.04 -0.48
CA ASN A 154 17.99 13.99 0.55
C ASN A 154 18.01 15.38 -0.09
N GLN A 155 17.10 16.25 0.36
CA GLN A 155 16.82 17.56 -0.23
C GLN A 155 18.10 18.40 -0.46
N GLN A 156 18.32 18.83 -1.72
CA GLN A 156 18.93 20.13 -2.07
C GLN A 156 19.01 20.44 -3.58
N GLN A 157 18.68 19.52 -4.49
CA GLN A 157 18.72 19.86 -5.93
C GLN A 157 17.34 20.17 -6.51
N ILE A 158 17.12 21.46 -6.77
CA ILE A 158 16.02 22.08 -7.52
C ILE A 158 16.15 21.76 -9.03
N ARG A 159 16.51 20.52 -9.39
CA ARG A 159 16.71 20.12 -10.78
C ARG A 159 15.96 18.82 -10.99
N ALA A 160 14.90 18.91 -11.79
CA ALA A 160 14.02 17.83 -12.28
C ALA A 160 13.92 16.64 -11.32
N SER A 161 12.86 16.59 -10.50
CA SER A 161 12.58 15.48 -9.59
C SER A 161 12.59 14.14 -10.34
N THR A 162 13.73 13.46 -10.37
CA THR A 162 13.82 12.17 -11.03
C THR A 162 12.94 11.18 -10.26
N GLU A 163 11.85 10.72 -10.88
CA GLU A 163 10.90 9.82 -10.24
C GLU A 163 11.45 8.39 -10.06
N LYS A 164 12.57 8.09 -10.73
CA LYS A 164 13.13 6.75 -10.87
C LYS A 164 14.65 6.79 -11.03
N LEU A 165 15.37 5.97 -10.25
CA LEU A 165 16.82 5.79 -10.38
C LEU A 165 17.18 5.11 -11.71
N ALA A 166 18.43 5.27 -12.16
CA ALA A 166 18.94 4.69 -13.42
C ALA A 166 18.78 3.16 -13.49
N ASN A 167 18.79 2.48 -12.34
CA ASN A 167 18.62 1.03 -12.24
C ASN A 167 17.16 0.56 -12.22
N GLY A 168 16.19 1.46 -12.33
CA GLY A 168 14.78 1.08 -12.39
C GLY A 168 13.96 1.35 -11.12
N ILE A 169 14.59 1.70 -10.00
CA ILE A 169 13.90 1.86 -8.72
C ILE A 169 13.14 3.19 -8.68
N GLN A 170 11.84 3.15 -8.44
CA GLN A 170 11.00 4.33 -8.27
C GLN A 170 11.25 4.95 -6.90
N MET A 171 11.38 6.27 -6.86
CA MET A 171 11.59 7.02 -5.63
C MET A 171 10.26 7.37 -4.97
N GLY A 172 10.26 7.50 -3.64
CA GLY A 172 9.09 7.94 -2.87
C GLY A 172 7.90 6.96 -2.88
N ILE A 173 8.16 5.66 -3.06
CA ILE A 173 7.19 4.59 -2.85
C ILE A 173 7.79 3.51 -1.97
N ASN A 174 6.93 2.80 -1.25
CA ASN A 174 7.26 1.58 -0.54
C ASN A 174 7.62 0.47 -1.52
N TYR A 175 8.70 -0.25 -1.28
CA TYR A 175 8.95 -1.59 -1.82
C TYR A 175 8.75 -2.58 -0.70
N ARG A 176 7.96 -3.63 -0.90
CA ARG A 176 7.79 -4.66 0.12
C ARG A 176 9.03 -5.54 0.16
N LEU A 177 9.61 -5.70 1.35
CA LEU A 177 10.71 -6.61 1.57
C LEU A 177 10.15 -7.96 2.01
N TYR A 178 10.50 -9.03 1.30
CA TYR A 178 10.03 -10.40 1.56
C TYR A 178 11.08 -11.29 2.20
N ALA A 179 12.34 -11.12 1.83
CA ALA A 179 13.41 -12.01 2.28
C ALA A 179 14.75 -11.27 2.29
N ILE A 180 15.62 -11.72 3.19
CA ILE A 180 17.03 -11.37 3.21
C ILE A 180 17.79 -12.67 3.38
N GLU A 181 18.69 -12.97 2.45
CA GLU A 181 19.41 -14.23 2.42
C GLU A 181 20.89 -13.98 2.23
N ARG A 182 21.72 -14.81 2.86
CA ARG A 182 23.16 -14.81 2.65
C ARG A 182 23.49 -15.96 1.70
N VAL A 183 24.12 -15.64 0.58
CA VAL A 183 24.48 -16.62 -0.45
C VAL A 183 25.97 -16.53 -0.74
N GLU A 184 26.56 -17.62 -1.19
CA GLU A 184 27.94 -17.66 -1.65
C GLU A 184 27.98 -17.45 -3.17
N THR A 185 28.85 -16.56 -3.62
CA THR A 185 29.09 -16.32 -5.04
C THR A 185 29.94 -17.44 -5.63
N PHE A 186 30.02 -17.51 -6.97
CA PHE A 186 30.89 -18.45 -7.67
C PHE A 186 32.36 -18.36 -7.24
N ASN A 187 32.80 -17.19 -6.77
CA ASN A 187 34.17 -16.94 -6.33
C ASN A 187 34.41 -17.28 -4.84
N GLY A 188 33.41 -17.84 -4.13
CA GLY A 188 33.49 -18.15 -2.70
C GLY A 188 33.22 -16.97 -1.76
N GLU A 189 32.87 -15.79 -2.30
CA GLU A 189 32.53 -14.63 -1.47
C GLU A 189 31.09 -14.72 -0.98
N ALA A 190 30.88 -14.54 0.32
CA ALA A 190 29.54 -14.50 0.90
C ALA A 190 28.92 -13.10 0.76
N VAL A 191 27.79 -13.01 0.07
CA VAL A 191 27.03 -11.76 -0.16
C VAL A 191 25.63 -11.84 0.42
N GLN A 192 25.07 -10.69 0.78
CA GLN A 192 23.69 -10.59 1.28
C GLN A 192 22.77 -10.08 0.17
N LEU A 193 21.70 -10.82 -0.10
CA LEU A 193 20.68 -10.48 -1.07
C LEU A 193 19.38 -10.10 -0.37
N VAL A 194 18.63 -9.19 -0.99
CA VAL A 194 17.31 -8.75 -0.53
C VAL A 194 16.28 -9.00 -1.63
N LYS A 195 15.13 -9.58 -1.27
CA LYS A 195 14.00 -9.78 -2.19
C LYS A 195 12.98 -8.68 -1.98
N LEU A 196 12.94 -7.74 -2.92
CA LEU A 196 11.99 -6.62 -2.93
C LEU A 196 10.89 -6.84 -3.96
N ARG A 197 9.69 -6.36 -3.67
CA ARG A 197 8.56 -6.32 -4.60
C ARG A 197 8.06 -4.90 -4.75
N ASN A 198 7.94 -4.45 -6.00
CA ASN A 198 7.26 -3.20 -6.34
C ASN A 198 5.75 -3.38 -6.10
N PRO A 199 5.11 -2.59 -5.21
CA PRO A 199 3.67 -2.68 -4.97
C PRO A 199 2.82 -2.16 -6.12
N LEU A 200 3.41 -1.50 -7.12
CA LEU A 200 2.72 -1.00 -8.31
C LEU A 200 3.04 -1.82 -9.57
N GLY A 201 3.74 -2.94 -9.41
CA GLY A 201 4.00 -3.88 -10.50
C GLY A 201 2.72 -4.60 -10.96
N PRO A 202 2.73 -5.23 -12.15
CA PRO A 202 1.61 -6.04 -12.61
C PRO A 202 1.28 -7.15 -11.59
N TRP A 203 -0.02 -7.31 -11.35
CA TRP A 203 -0.61 -8.25 -10.40
C TRP A 203 -0.70 -9.66 -10.97
#